data_AF-A0A0G1UKT9-F1
#
_entry.id   AF-A0A0G1UKT9-F1
#
_cell.length_a   1.000
_cell.length_b   1.000
_cell.length_c   1.000
_cell.angle_alpha   90.00
_cell.angle_beta   90.00
_cell.angle_gamma   90.00
#
_symmetry.space_group_name_H-M   'P 1'
#
loop_
_entity.id
_entity.type
_entity.pdbx_description
1 polymer ?
#
loop_
_entity_poly.entity_id
_entity_poly.type
_entity_poly.pdbx_seq_one_letter_code
_entity_poly.pdbx_strand_id
1 'polypeptide(L)'
;MEEKLFTIGQAAEYLGVSLNTLRRWDENGKLVAIKKDGGTHRYYREKDLEIFASDLMKFASEWIEDGVEFPGTFYCATSSIFNARLTKMEYALMQKIGFEKLYSLIVLIAGEIGDNSFAHNLGKWPDTAGIFFGYDLGKRIIVLADRGLGILETLRRVRPQLPSHVAAVEAAFTEFISGRAPEKRGNGLKLVREVVTDQPIDLFYTSGDAEVRMKGSDKAFRVTRGQRLLRGCLAKISKDEELEIDFSGVLTLSPSWADEFLSPLLLQLGDKLILLSSDNLSVHATLRILHEANKRQFTIK
;
A
#
# COMPACT_ATOMS: atom_id res chain seq x y z
N MET A 1 15.34 -26.49 -8.42
CA MET A 1 13.88 -26.51 -8.19
C MET A 1 13.24 -26.11 -9.50
N GLU A 2 12.36 -26.93 -10.08
CA GLU A 2 11.73 -26.61 -11.38
C GLU A 2 10.89 -25.34 -11.28
N GLU A 3 11.03 -24.45 -12.26
CA GLU A 3 10.33 -23.18 -12.32
C GLU A 3 8.86 -23.43 -12.72
N LYS A 4 7.92 -23.20 -11.79
CA LYS A 4 6.49 -23.47 -12.00
C LYS A 4 5.91 -22.46 -12.99
N LEU A 5 5.43 -22.97 -14.13
CA LEU A 5 4.82 -22.19 -15.20
C LEU A 5 3.31 -22.37 -15.21
N PHE A 6 2.60 -21.25 -15.29
CA PHE A 6 1.16 -21.16 -15.41
C PHE A 6 0.81 -20.95 -16.88
N THR A 7 -0.15 -21.70 -17.40
CA THR A 7 -0.80 -21.36 -18.68
C THR A 7 -1.57 -20.05 -18.54
N ILE A 8 -1.90 -19.39 -19.66
CA ILE A 8 -2.75 -18.20 -19.64
C ILE A 8 -4.08 -18.42 -18.89
N GLY A 9 -4.66 -19.63 -18.96
CA GLY A 9 -5.85 -20.02 -18.19
C GLY A 9 -5.63 -19.90 -16.69
N GLN A 10 -4.60 -20.59 -16.21
CA GLN A 10 -4.27 -20.62 -14.79
C GLN A 10 -3.82 -19.25 -14.26
N ALA A 11 -3.09 -18.47 -15.07
CA ALA A 11 -2.66 -17.12 -14.70
C ALA A 11 -3.83 -16.13 -14.62
N ALA A 12 -4.80 -16.23 -15.54
CA ALA A 12 -6.00 -15.40 -15.51
C ALA A 12 -6.88 -15.72 -14.29
N GLU A 13 -7.03 -16.99 -13.97
CA GLU A 13 -7.70 -17.44 -12.74
C GLU A 13 -6.97 -16.95 -11.49
N TYR A 14 -5.63 -17.10 -11.44
CA TYR A 14 -4.79 -16.63 -10.33
C TYR A 14 -4.97 -15.12 -10.07
N LEU A 15 -4.96 -14.31 -11.12
CA LEU A 15 -5.14 -12.85 -11.03
C LEU A 15 -6.62 -12.44 -10.93
N GLY A 16 -7.57 -13.37 -11.13
CA GLY A 16 -9.00 -13.07 -11.14
C GLY A 16 -9.42 -12.12 -12.27
N VAL A 17 -8.85 -12.28 -13.47
CA VAL A 17 -9.16 -11.47 -14.66
C VAL A 17 -9.60 -12.33 -15.84
N SER A 18 -10.17 -11.71 -16.88
CA SER A 18 -10.52 -12.44 -18.10
C SER A 18 -9.26 -12.82 -18.90
N LEU A 19 -9.34 -13.88 -19.72
CA LEU A 19 -8.25 -14.24 -20.64
C LEU A 19 -7.91 -13.09 -21.60
N ASN A 20 -8.91 -12.33 -22.03
CA ASN A 20 -8.72 -11.19 -22.93
C ASN A 20 -7.97 -10.05 -22.24
N THR A 21 -8.22 -9.82 -20.95
CA THR A 21 -7.45 -8.88 -20.12
C THR A 21 -5.98 -9.28 -20.09
N LEU A 22 -5.71 -10.56 -19.82
CA LEU A 22 -4.34 -11.05 -19.73
C LEU A 22 -3.62 -11.03 -21.09
N ARG A 23 -4.33 -11.29 -22.20
CA ARG A 23 -3.80 -11.12 -23.57
C ARG A 23 -3.44 -9.67 -23.86
N ARG A 24 -4.31 -8.72 -23.50
CA ARG A 24 -4.06 -7.29 -23.68
C ARG A 24 -2.86 -6.83 -22.86
N TRP A 25 -2.68 -7.35 -21.63
CA TRP A 25 -1.52 -7.06 -20.79
C TRP A 25 -0.21 -7.61 -21.37
N ASP A 26 -0.24 -8.77 -22.02
CA ASP A 26 0.92 -9.30 -22.76
C ASP A 26 1.25 -8.41 -23.97
N GLU A 27 0.24 -8.07 -24.77
CA GLU A 27 0.39 -7.28 -26.00
C GLU A 27 0.89 -5.85 -25.77
N ASN A 28 0.47 -5.21 -24.68
CA ASN A 28 0.87 -3.84 -24.34
C ASN A 28 2.09 -3.77 -23.41
N GLY A 29 2.71 -4.92 -23.09
CA GLY A 29 3.91 -5.00 -22.26
C GLY A 29 3.67 -4.85 -20.75
N LYS A 30 2.42 -4.79 -20.27
CA LYS A 30 2.09 -4.67 -18.83
C LYS A 30 2.44 -5.94 -18.05
N LEU A 31 2.19 -7.12 -18.62
CA LEU A 31 2.60 -8.43 -18.07
C LEU A 31 2.93 -9.38 -19.22
N VAL A 32 4.21 -9.47 -19.56
CA VAL A 32 4.69 -10.19 -20.76
C VAL A 32 4.74 -11.69 -20.51
N ALA A 33 4.18 -12.46 -21.44
CA ALA A 33 4.19 -13.92 -21.39
C ALA A 33 5.49 -14.51 -21.94
N ILE A 34 5.93 -15.62 -21.35
CA ILE A 34 6.98 -16.48 -21.91
C ILE A 34 6.38 -17.32 -23.03
N LYS A 35 7.03 -17.29 -24.20
CA LYS A 35 6.71 -18.13 -25.36
C LYS A 35 7.89 -19.08 -25.59
N LYS A 36 7.67 -20.38 -25.40
CA LYS A 36 8.71 -21.40 -25.64
C LYS A 36 8.91 -21.60 -27.14
N ASP A 37 10.15 -21.58 -27.61
CA ASP A 37 10.58 -21.94 -28.97
C ASP A 37 9.75 -21.34 -30.12
N GLY A 38 9.36 -20.06 -29.99
CA GLY A 38 8.53 -19.38 -31.01
C GLY A 38 7.08 -19.86 -31.08
N GLY A 39 6.63 -20.69 -30.14
CA GLY A 39 5.27 -21.19 -30.03
C GLY A 39 4.24 -20.10 -29.70
N THR A 40 2.97 -20.41 -29.94
CA THR A 40 1.82 -19.51 -29.73
C THR A 40 1.28 -19.53 -28.29
N HIS A 41 1.71 -20.51 -27.50
CA HIS A 41 1.24 -20.70 -26.13
C HIS A 41 1.94 -19.74 -25.16
N ARG A 42 1.13 -19.09 -24.34
CA ARG A 42 1.56 -18.11 -23.33
C ARG A 42 1.70 -18.78 -21.98
N TYR A 43 2.86 -18.61 -21.37
CA TYR A 43 3.16 -19.09 -20.03
C TYR A 43 3.64 -17.95 -19.14
N TYR A 44 3.38 -18.06 -17.85
CA TYR A 44 3.77 -17.08 -16.84
C TYR A 44 4.46 -17.80 -15.70
N ARG A 45 5.56 -17.23 -15.17
CA ARG A 45 6.16 -17.74 -13.93
C ARG A 45 5.28 -17.29 -12.77
N GLU A 46 5.09 -18.17 -11.79
CA GLU A 46 4.38 -17.84 -10.55
C GLU A 46 4.95 -16.58 -9.89
N LYS A 47 6.29 -16.50 -9.80
CA LYS A 47 7.00 -15.34 -9.26
C LYS A 47 6.72 -14.03 -10.01
N ASP A 48 6.56 -14.08 -11.34
CA ASP A 48 6.25 -12.88 -12.12
C ASP A 48 4.81 -12.42 -11.87
N LEU A 49 3.87 -13.35 -11.69
CA LEU A 49 2.49 -13.05 -11.30
C LEU A 49 2.42 -12.43 -9.91
N GLU A 50 3.19 -12.97 -8.95
CA GLU A 50 3.31 -12.43 -7.60
C GLU A 50 3.91 -11.02 -7.60
N ILE A 51 5.04 -10.82 -8.29
CA ILE A 51 5.68 -9.50 -8.43
C ILE A 51 4.72 -8.51 -9.08
N PHE A 52 4.04 -8.91 -10.15
CA PHE A 52 3.08 -8.07 -10.83
C PHE A 52 1.95 -7.64 -9.89
N ALA A 53 1.33 -8.59 -9.18
CA ALA A 53 0.26 -8.33 -8.22
C ALA A 53 0.69 -7.47 -7.02
N SER A 54 2.00 -7.44 -6.72
CA SER A 54 2.55 -6.74 -5.55
C SER A 54 2.67 -5.21 -5.71
N ASP A 55 2.39 -4.64 -6.88
CA ASP A 55 2.38 -3.19 -7.12
C ASP A 55 0.98 -2.59 -6.90
N LEU A 56 0.49 -2.74 -5.67
CA LEU A 56 -0.87 -2.37 -5.28
C LEU A 56 -1.19 -0.88 -5.50
N MET A 57 -0.21 -0.01 -5.21
CA MET A 57 -0.39 1.44 -5.38
C MET A 57 -0.58 1.83 -6.84
N LYS A 58 0.19 1.21 -7.75
CA LYS A 58 0.06 1.46 -9.18
C LYS A 58 -1.32 1.03 -9.67
N PHE A 59 -1.78 -0.19 -9.35
CA PHE A 59 -3.11 -0.63 -9.75
C PHE A 59 -4.22 0.26 -9.23
N ALA A 60 -4.17 0.61 -7.94
CA ALA A 60 -5.19 1.48 -7.35
C ALA A 60 -5.22 2.87 -8.01
N SER A 61 -4.05 3.44 -8.31
CA SER A 61 -3.93 4.76 -8.94
C SER A 61 -4.41 4.73 -10.40
N GLU A 62 -3.92 3.77 -11.20
CA GLU A 62 -4.36 3.57 -12.60
C GLU A 62 -5.86 3.29 -12.69
N TRP A 63 -6.40 2.54 -11.72
CA TRP A 63 -7.83 2.27 -11.68
C TRP A 63 -8.65 3.52 -11.36
N ILE A 64 -8.23 4.35 -10.41
CA ILE A 64 -8.96 5.59 -10.09
C ILE A 64 -8.89 6.58 -11.25
N GLU A 65 -7.73 6.71 -11.89
CA GLU A 65 -7.49 7.72 -12.93
C GLU A 65 -8.11 7.32 -14.26
N ASP A 66 -7.77 6.14 -14.76
CA ASP A 66 -8.02 5.75 -16.15
C ASP A 66 -9.08 4.64 -16.27
N GLY A 67 -9.58 4.12 -15.15
CA GLY A 67 -10.54 3.02 -15.14
C GLY A 67 -9.92 1.72 -15.65
N VAL A 68 -8.60 1.62 -15.55
CA VAL A 68 -7.84 0.49 -16.05
C VAL A 68 -8.16 -0.76 -15.23
N GLU A 69 -8.35 -1.88 -15.94
CA GLU A 69 -8.53 -3.18 -15.29
C GLU A 69 -7.29 -3.58 -14.47
N PHE A 70 -7.55 -4.26 -13.35
CA PHE A 70 -6.58 -4.77 -12.40
C PHE A 70 -6.98 -6.17 -11.94
N PRO A 71 -6.11 -6.92 -11.23
CA PRO A 71 -6.46 -8.24 -10.68
C PRO A 71 -7.75 -8.20 -9.84
N GLY A 72 -8.78 -8.95 -10.25
CA GLY A 72 -10.09 -8.96 -9.58
C GLY A 72 -10.04 -9.44 -8.12
N THR A 73 -8.93 -10.10 -7.75
CA THR A 73 -8.59 -10.44 -6.37
C THR A 73 -8.50 -9.23 -5.44
N PHE A 74 -8.33 -8.01 -5.97
CA PHE A 74 -8.36 -6.76 -5.20
C PHE A 74 -9.71 -6.05 -5.23
N TYR A 75 -10.64 -6.44 -6.10
CA TYR A 75 -11.91 -5.73 -6.25
C TYR A 75 -12.97 -6.19 -5.25
N CYS A 76 -13.55 -5.25 -4.51
CA CYS A 76 -14.64 -5.47 -3.58
C CYS A 76 -15.90 -4.76 -4.10
N ALA A 77 -16.79 -5.49 -4.76
CA ALA A 77 -18.01 -4.92 -5.32
C ALA A 77 -19.04 -4.47 -4.25
N THR A 78 -18.97 -5.04 -3.04
CA THR A 78 -19.90 -4.74 -1.94
C THR A 78 -19.17 -4.64 -0.60
N SER A 79 -19.81 -3.99 0.37
CA SER A 79 -19.30 -3.91 1.74
C SER A 79 -19.14 -5.29 2.37
N SER A 80 -20.01 -6.26 2.06
CA SER A 80 -19.88 -7.63 2.55
C SER A 80 -18.64 -8.33 2.01
N ILE A 81 -18.31 -8.14 0.73
CA ILE A 81 -17.07 -8.70 0.13
C ILE A 81 -15.85 -8.04 0.78
N PHE A 82 -15.89 -6.72 0.96
CA PHE A 82 -14.83 -5.99 1.64
C PHE A 82 -14.62 -6.50 3.07
N ASN A 83 -15.68 -6.58 3.88
CA ASN A 83 -15.60 -7.03 5.27
C ASN A 83 -15.09 -8.48 5.38
N ALA A 84 -15.52 -9.39 4.49
CA ALA A 84 -14.99 -10.75 4.46
C ALA A 84 -13.47 -10.78 4.18
N ARG A 85 -12.98 -9.92 3.27
CA ARG A 85 -11.54 -9.79 2.98
C ARG A 85 -10.79 -9.09 4.11
N LEU A 86 -11.40 -8.11 4.77
CA LEU A 86 -10.87 -7.42 5.93
C LEU A 86 -10.63 -8.42 7.08
N THR A 87 -11.61 -9.27 7.37
CA THR A 87 -11.48 -10.37 8.35
C THR A 87 -10.38 -11.37 7.94
N LYS A 88 -10.27 -11.71 6.65
CA LYS A 88 -9.16 -12.57 6.18
C LYS A 88 -7.79 -11.92 6.40
N MET A 89 -7.68 -10.61 6.15
CA MET A 89 -6.46 -9.85 6.41
C MET A 89 -6.14 -9.80 7.90
N GLU A 90 -7.14 -9.61 8.76
CA GLU A 90 -7.00 -9.65 10.22
C GLU A 90 -6.35 -10.95 10.69
N TYR A 91 -6.91 -12.11 10.29
CA TYR A 91 -6.33 -13.41 10.65
C TYR A 91 -4.89 -13.56 10.16
N ALA A 92 -4.58 -13.07 8.96
CA ALA A 92 -3.23 -13.13 8.41
C ALA A 92 -2.24 -12.21 9.18
N LEU A 93 -2.69 -11.04 9.63
CA LEU A 93 -1.92 -10.13 10.47
C LEU A 93 -1.66 -10.70 11.86
N MET A 94 -2.65 -11.36 12.47
CA MET A 94 -2.51 -12.00 13.80
C MET A 94 -1.40 -13.06 13.82
N GLN A 95 -1.16 -13.73 12.70
CA GLN A 95 -0.14 -14.76 12.55
C GLN A 95 1.23 -14.22 12.11
N LYS A 96 1.33 -12.91 11.85
CA LYS A 96 2.52 -12.31 11.26
C LYS A 96 3.40 -11.62 12.30
N ILE A 97 4.66 -12.04 12.35
CA ILE A 97 5.68 -11.44 13.21
C ILE A 97 5.79 -9.94 12.96
N GLY A 98 5.78 -9.16 14.03
CA GLY A 98 5.83 -7.70 14.02
C GLY A 98 4.46 -7.03 14.01
N PHE A 99 3.34 -7.75 13.89
CA PHE A 99 2.00 -7.16 13.89
C PHE A 99 1.19 -7.45 15.16
N GLU A 100 1.78 -8.14 16.14
CA GLU A 100 1.11 -8.67 17.34
C GLU A 100 0.36 -7.59 18.12
N LYS A 101 0.91 -6.37 18.18
CA LYS A 101 0.31 -5.23 18.89
C LYS A 101 -0.46 -4.27 17.98
N LEU A 102 -0.39 -4.44 16.67
CA LEU A 102 -0.89 -3.46 15.68
C LEU A 102 -2.02 -4.00 14.80
N TYR A 103 -2.21 -5.32 14.72
CA TYR A 103 -3.17 -5.92 13.78
C TYR A 103 -4.58 -5.33 13.94
N SER A 104 -5.07 -5.18 15.16
CA SER A 104 -6.40 -4.63 15.45
C SER A 104 -6.53 -3.17 15.03
N LEU A 105 -5.48 -2.37 15.23
CA LEU A 105 -5.43 -0.95 14.84
C LEU A 105 -5.35 -0.78 13.32
N ILE A 106 -4.61 -1.65 12.63
CA ILE A 106 -4.54 -1.66 11.17
C ILE A 106 -5.89 -2.04 10.57
N VAL A 107 -6.54 -3.06 11.12
CA VAL A 107 -7.87 -3.50 10.70
C VAL A 107 -8.90 -2.40 10.94
N LEU A 108 -8.83 -1.71 12.08
CA LEU A 108 -9.64 -0.53 12.38
C LEU A 108 -9.46 0.56 11.32
N ILE A 109 -8.21 0.96 11.01
CA ILE A 109 -7.95 2.02 10.02
C ILE A 109 -8.49 1.62 8.64
N ALA A 110 -8.19 0.40 8.18
CA ALA A 110 -8.66 -0.08 6.88
C ALA A 110 -10.19 -0.18 6.83
N GLY A 111 -10.82 -0.66 7.91
CA GLY A 111 -12.27 -0.74 8.05
C GLY A 111 -12.94 0.62 7.99
N GLU A 112 -12.47 1.59 8.79
CA GLU A 112 -13.00 2.95 8.79
C GLU A 112 -12.91 3.60 7.41
N ILE A 113 -11.80 3.43 6.70
CA ILE A 113 -11.64 3.98 5.34
C ILE A 113 -12.59 3.28 4.36
N GLY A 114 -12.59 1.94 4.33
CA GLY A 114 -13.37 1.17 3.36
C GLY A 114 -14.88 1.26 3.56
N ASP A 115 -15.35 1.20 4.81
CA ASP A 115 -16.78 1.32 5.12
C ASP A 115 -17.31 2.72 4.80
N ASN A 116 -16.51 3.77 5.00
CA ASN A 116 -16.87 5.13 4.58
C ASN A 116 -17.08 5.22 3.07
N SER A 117 -16.23 4.57 2.26
CA SER A 117 -16.40 4.51 0.81
C SER A 117 -17.76 3.90 0.43
N PHE A 118 -18.21 2.83 1.07
CA PHE A 118 -19.53 2.26 0.78
C PHE A 118 -20.68 3.12 1.33
N ALA A 119 -20.58 3.60 2.56
CA ALA A 119 -21.64 4.33 3.24
C ALA A 119 -21.99 5.66 2.53
N HIS A 120 -20.98 6.40 2.07
CA HIS A 120 -21.18 7.72 1.47
C HIS A 120 -21.52 7.70 -0.02
N ASN A 121 -21.24 6.58 -0.71
CA ASN A 121 -21.51 6.39 -2.13
C ASN A 121 -22.74 5.51 -2.42
N LEU A 122 -23.42 4.96 -1.40
CA LEU A 122 -24.60 4.11 -1.58
C LEU A 122 -25.68 4.81 -2.44
N GLY A 123 -26.02 4.19 -3.58
CA GLY A 123 -26.97 4.73 -4.56
C GLY A 123 -26.48 5.96 -5.34
N LYS A 124 -25.22 6.34 -5.19
CA LYS A 124 -24.62 7.56 -5.77
C LYS A 124 -23.23 7.32 -6.35
N TRP A 125 -22.87 6.05 -6.58
CA TRP A 125 -21.65 5.72 -7.28
C TRP A 125 -21.64 6.39 -8.65
N PRO A 126 -20.61 7.18 -8.95
CA PRO A 126 -20.42 7.80 -10.25
C PRO A 126 -20.46 6.89 -11.47
N ASP A 127 -19.79 5.76 -11.34
CA ASP A 127 -19.44 4.86 -12.44
C ASP A 127 -19.42 3.41 -11.93
N THR A 128 -18.28 2.91 -11.50
CA THR A 128 -18.10 1.55 -10.99
C THR A 128 -18.31 1.54 -9.49
N ALA A 129 -19.36 0.85 -9.05
CA ALA A 129 -19.67 0.70 -7.64
C ALA A 129 -18.76 -0.33 -6.96
N GLY A 130 -18.02 0.08 -5.94
CA GLY A 130 -17.13 -0.81 -5.20
C GLY A 130 -15.80 -0.13 -4.90
N ILE A 131 -14.91 -0.87 -4.23
CA ILE A 131 -13.58 -0.39 -3.88
C ILE A 131 -12.51 -1.36 -4.35
N PHE A 132 -11.31 -0.83 -4.60
CA PHE A 132 -10.09 -1.61 -4.60
C PHE A 132 -9.64 -1.78 -3.15
N PHE A 133 -9.36 -3.01 -2.76
CA PHE A 133 -8.77 -3.37 -1.48
C PHE A 133 -7.72 -4.46 -1.71
N GLY A 134 -6.47 -4.07 -1.63
CA GLY A 134 -5.32 -4.96 -1.78
C GLY A 134 -4.35 -4.80 -0.62
N TYR A 135 -3.71 -5.90 -0.22
CA TYR A 135 -2.67 -5.87 0.81
C TYR A 135 -1.54 -6.84 0.46
N ASP A 136 -0.32 -6.42 0.76
CA ASP A 136 0.88 -7.23 0.71
C ASP A 136 1.52 -7.13 2.09
N LEU A 137 1.30 -8.16 2.91
CA LEU A 137 1.81 -8.17 4.28
C LEU A 137 3.33 -8.34 4.31
N GLY A 138 3.96 -8.92 3.27
CA GLY A 138 5.41 -9.02 3.14
C GLY A 138 6.04 -7.64 2.99
N LYS A 139 5.48 -6.82 2.09
CA LYS A 139 5.84 -5.40 1.93
C LYS A 139 5.21 -4.48 2.98
N ARG A 140 4.32 -5.02 3.82
CA ARG A 140 3.62 -4.32 4.91
C ARG A 140 2.81 -3.11 4.42
N ILE A 141 2.18 -3.29 3.26
CA ILE A 141 1.35 -2.27 2.61
C ILE A 141 -0.09 -2.77 2.50
N ILE A 142 -1.02 -1.87 2.72
CA ILE A 142 -2.45 -2.05 2.48
C ILE A 142 -2.90 -0.82 1.68
N VAL A 143 -3.67 -1.04 0.62
CA VAL A 143 -4.13 0.00 -0.28
C VAL A 143 -5.63 -0.11 -0.45
N LEU A 144 -6.32 1.00 -0.21
CA LEU A 144 -7.75 1.16 -0.45
C LEU A 144 -7.95 2.25 -1.49
N ALA A 145 -8.90 2.05 -2.39
CA ALA A 145 -9.23 3.03 -3.41
C ALA A 145 -10.70 2.95 -3.77
N ASP A 146 -11.32 4.08 -4.09
CA ASP A 146 -12.67 4.12 -4.63
C ASP A 146 -12.81 5.20 -5.71
N ARG A 147 -13.77 5.00 -6.60
CA ARG A 147 -14.16 5.97 -7.64
C ARG A 147 -15.46 6.71 -7.28
N GLY A 148 -15.67 6.91 -5.98
CA GLY A 148 -16.84 7.57 -5.43
C GLY A 148 -16.86 9.08 -5.65
N LEU A 149 -17.70 9.76 -4.88
CA LEU A 149 -17.92 11.20 -4.94
C LEU A 149 -16.77 12.03 -4.38
N GLY A 150 -15.96 11.44 -3.49
CA GLY A 150 -14.92 12.13 -2.75
C GLY A 150 -15.42 12.89 -1.52
N ILE A 151 -14.48 13.37 -0.71
CA ILE A 151 -14.77 13.97 0.61
C ILE A 151 -15.49 15.31 0.49
N LEU A 152 -15.06 16.21 -0.41
CA LEU A 152 -15.67 17.54 -0.56
C LEU A 152 -17.14 17.44 -0.94
N GLU A 153 -17.46 16.64 -1.95
CA GLU A 153 -18.83 16.45 -2.43
C GLU A 153 -19.71 15.79 -1.37
N THR A 154 -19.15 14.85 -0.61
CA THR A 154 -19.85 14.20 0.50
C THR A 154 -20.16 15.19 1.61
N LEU A 155 -19.19 15.99 2.04
CA LEU A 155 -19.34 16.91 3.16
C LEU A 155 -20.17 18.15 2.83
N ARG A 156 -20.18 18.63 1.58
CA ARG A 156 -20.99 19.78 1.17
C ARG A 156 -22.49 19.61 1.40
N ARG A 157 -22.98 18.37 1.50
CA ARG A 157 -24.38 18.07 1.84
C ARG A 157 -24.79 18.56 3.22
N VAL A 158 -23.86 18.55 4.17
CA VAL A 158 -24.07 18.98 5.56
C VAL A 158 -23.34 20.28 5.88
N ARG A 159 -22.33 20.65 5.06
CA ARG A 159 -21.53 21.87 5.18
C ARG A 159 -21.34 22.52 3.80
N PRO A 160 -22.38 23.17 3.24
CA PRO A 160 -22.34 23.73 1.88
C PRO A 160 -21.23 24.77 1.67
N GLN A 161 -20.78 25.38 2.75
CA GLN A 161 -19.81 26.49 2.75
C GLN A 161 -18.35 26.04 2.54
N LEU A 162 -18.07 24.72 2.47
CA LEU A 162 -16.70 24.22 2.34
C LEU A 162 -16.05 24.67 1.01
N PRO A 163 -14.94 25.43 1.07
CA PRO A 163 -14.44 26.17 -0.09
C PRO A 163 -13.55 25.34 -1.02
N SER A 164 -12.91 24.28 -0.54
CA SER A 164 -11.91 23.50 -1.29
C SER A 164 -11.78 22.07 -0.80
N HIS A 165 -11.17 21.17 -1.60
CA HIS A 165 -10.92 19.80 -1.14
C HIS A 165 -9.98 19.78 0.06
N VAL A 166 -8.97 20.65 0.10
CA VAL A 166 -8.04 20.77 1.23
C VAL A 166 -8.81 21.06 2.51
N ALA A 167 -9.70 22.06 2.50
CA ALA A 167 -10.52 22.39 3.67
C ALA A 167 -11.48 21.25 4.05
N ALA A 168 -12.03 20.51 3.07
CA ALA A 168 -12.92 19.39 3.35
C ALA A 168 -12.18 18.19 3.95
N VAL A 169 -10.99 17.84 3.45
CA VAL A 169 -10.16 16.77 4.00
C VAL A 169 -9.64 17.16 5.39
N GLU A 170 -9.20 18.41 5.58
CA GLU A 170 -8.81 18.92 6.90
C GLU A 170 -9.96 18.75 7.91
N ALA A 171 -11.17 19.20 7.55
CA ALA A 171 -12.35 19.04 8.39
C ALA A 171 -12.67 17.56 8.67
N ALA A 172 -12.58 16.68 7.66
CA ALA A 172 -12.86 15.25 7.81
C ALA A 172 -11.93 14.54 8.81
N PHE A 173 -10.67 14.95 8.90
CA PHE A 173 -9.67 14.36 9.79
C PHE A 173 -9.59 15.05 11.16
N THR A 174 -10.17 16.23 11.35
CA THR A 174 -10.00 17.03 12.58
C THR A 174 -11.29 17.23 13.37
N GLU A 175 -12.42 17.35 12.69
CA GLU A 175 -13.68 17.76 13.29
C GLU A 175 -14.60 16.57 13.61
N PHE A 176 -15.50 16.78 14.57
CA PHE A 176 -16.64 15.88 14.75
C PHE A 176 -17.69 16.16 13.67
N ILE A 177 -17.91 15.21 12.76
CA ILE A 177 -18.88 15.34 11.68
C ILE A 177 -20.06 14.40 11.98
N SER A 178 -20.95 14.81 12.89
CA SER A 178 -22.15 14.02 13.20
C SER A 178 -23.16 14.11 12.06
N GLY A 179 -23.32 13.03 11.30
CA GLY A 179 -24.29 12.96 10.20
C GLY A 179 -25.71 12.58 10.64
N ARG A 180 -25.90 11.98 11.83
CA ARG A 180 -27.22 11.53 12.34
C ARG A 180 -27.23 11.50 13.88
N ALA A 181 -28.09 12.30 14.52
CA ALA A 181 -28.51 12.00 15.89
C ALA A 181 -29.44 10.76 15.85
N PRO A 182 -29.29 9.74 16.70
CA PRO A 182 -28.47 9.66 17.93
C PRO A 182 -27.19 8.79 17.79
N GLU A 183 -26.73 8.49 16.58
CA GLU A 183 -25.55 7.63 16.38
C GLU A 183 -24.26 8.45 16.41
N LYS A 184 -23.32 8.08 17.29
CA LYS A 184 -21.92 8.53 17.25
C LYS A 184 -21.15 7.95 16.04
N ARG A 185 -21.75 7.93 14.85
CA ARG A 185 -21.11 7.56 13.59
C ARG A 185 -20.81 8.84 12.80
N GLY A 186 -19.52 9.11 12.59
CA GLY A 186 -19.04 10.38 12.04
C GLY A 186 -17.60 10.79 12.37
N ASN A 187 -16.80 9.89 12.96
CA ASN A 187 -15.43 10.19 13.44
C ASN A 187 -14.35 9.35 12.74
N GLY A 188 -14.68 8.59 11.70
CA GLY A 188 -13.78 7.54 11.19
C GLY A 188 -12.40 8.07 10.83
N LEU A 189 -12.33 9.13 10.01
CA LEU A 189 -11.03 9.69 9.61
C LEU A 189 -10.29 10.44 10.73
N LYS A 190 -11.02 11.00 11.71
CA LYS A 190 -10.42 11.57 12.92
C LYS A 190 -9.78 10.48 13.79
N LEU A 191 -10.46 9.36 14.00
CA LEU A 191 -9.92 8.21 14.72
C LEU A 191 -8.71 7.63 13.97
N VAL A 192 -8.80 7.51 12.64
CA VAL A 192 -7.67 7.11 11.80
C VAL A 192 -6.46 8.02 12.04
N ARG A 193 -6.65 9.34 12.03
CA ARG A 193 -5.58 10.31 12.33
C ARG A 193 -4.94 10.05 13.69
N GLU A 194 -5.75 9.90 14.74
CA GLU A 194 -5.29 9.71 16.12
C GLU A 194 -4.47 8.43 16.23
N VAL A 195 -4.96 7.31 15.71
CA VAL A 195 -4.24 6.03 15.71
C VAL A 195 -2.94 6.12 14.91
N VAL A 196 -2.95 6.73 13.73
CA VAL A 196 -1.75 6.87 12.88
C VAL A 196 -0.70 7.75 13.54
N THR A 197 -1.11 8.78 14.29
CA THR A 197 -0.20 9.68 15.02
C THR A 197 0.57 8.93 16.11
N ASP A 198 -0.14 8.09 16.87
CA ASP A 198 0.41 7.46 18.08
C ASP A 198 1.09 6.11 17.85
N GLN A 199 0.93 5.52 16.66
CA GLN A 199 1.41 4.17 16.34
C GLN A 199 2.42 4.21 15.20
N PRO A 200 3.30 3.20 15.04
CA PRO A 200 4.24 3.09 13.91
C PRO A 200 3.56 2.68 12.59
N ILE A 201 2.44 3.33 12.26
CA ILE A 201 1.66 3.14 11.04
C ILE A 201 1.69 4.44 10.22
N ASP A 202 2.21 4.40 9.01
CA ASP A 202 2.15 5.51 8.07
C ASP A 202 0.83 5.53 7.32
N LEU A 203 0.39 6.74 6.98
CA LEU A 203 -0.79 6.97 6.15
C LEU A 203 -0.48 7.95 5.02
N PHE A 204 -0.79 7.53 3.80
CA PHE A 204 -1.06 8.42 2.69
C PHE A 204 -2.56 8.37 2.39
N TYR A 205 -3.21 9.51 2.22
CA TYR A 205 -4.62 9.59 1.87
C TYR A 205 -4.85 10.77 0.91
N THR A 206 -5.67 10.58 -0.11
CA THR A 206 -6.03 11.65 -1.05
C THR A 206 -7.48 11.58 -1.46
N SER A 207 -8.10 12.75 -1.64
CA SER A 207 -9.43 12.91 -2.23
C SER A 207 -9.56 14.31 -2.84
N GLY A 208 -10.09 14.41 -4.06
CA GLY A 208 -10.00 15.64 -4.83
C GLY A 208 -8.55 15.99 -5.14
N ASP A 209 -8.19 17.26 -4.92
CA ASP A 209 -6.82 17.77 -5.01
C ASP A 209 -6.13 17.89 -3.64
N ALA A 210 -6.66 17.20 -2.61
CA ALA A 210 -6.14 17.26 -1.26
C ALA A 210 -5.45 15.96 -0.85
N GLU A 211 -4.30 16.09 -0.20
CA GLU A 211 -3.40 15.00 0.14
C GLU A 211 -2.95 15.10 1.60
N VAL A 212 -3.02 13.98 2.33
CA VAL A 212 -2.49 13.79 3.68
C VAL A 212 -1.31 12.83 3.59
N ARG A 213 -0.17 13.21 4.21
CA ARG A 213 0.98 12.34 4.43
C ARG A 213 1.39 12.37 5.89
N MET A 214 1.32 11.22 6.54
CA MET A 214 1.81 10.99 7.91
C MET A 214 2.83 9.86 7.83
N LYS A 215 4.12 10.18 7.96
CA LYS A 215 5.22 9.25 7.74
C LYS A 215 6.31 9.42 8.80
N GLY A 216 6.94 8.31 9.20
CA GLY A 216 8.14 8.32 10.04
C GLY A 216 7.81 8.56 11.52
N SER A 217 8.78 8.98 12.33
CA SER A 217 8.60 9.15 13.78
C SER A 217 7.90 10.46 14.19
N ASP A 218 8.05 11.54 13.42
CA ASP A 218 7.48 12.87 13.70
C ASP A 218 6.21 13.14 12.86
N LYS A 219 5.19 12.28 13.01
CA LYS A 219 3.98 12.27 12.16
C LYS A 219 3.12 13.52 12.34
N ALA A 220 3.54 14.62 11.74
CA ALA A 220 2.76 15.84 11.68
C ALA A 220 1.59 15.66 10.70
N PHE A 221 0.37 15.75 11.22
CA PHE A 221 -0.81 15.84 10.36
C PHE A 221 -0.82 17.17 9.61
N ARG A 222 -0.80 17.10 8.27
CA ARG A 222 -0.95 18.25 7.38
C ARG A 222 -1.72 17.83 6.14
N VAL A 223 -2.65 18.66 5.70
CA VAL A 223 -3.28 18.53 4.39
C VAL A 223 -2.61 19.49 3.42
N THR A 224 -2.16 18.96 2.29
CA THR A 224 -1.54 19.72 1.21
C THR A 224 -2.33 19.58 -0.08
N ARG A 225 -2.06 20.46 -1.05
CA ARG A 225 -2.63 20.35 -2.38
C ARG A 225 -1.79 19.37 -3.21
N GLY A 226 -2.41 18.28 -3.65
CA GLY A 226 -1.82 17.32 -4.57
C GLY A 226 -1.76 17.83 -6.00
N GLN A 227 -0.95 17.17 -6.84
CA GLN A 227 -0.81 17.51 -8.26
C GLN A 227 -1.94 16.95 -9.13
N ARG A 228 -2.67 15.95 -8.63
CA ARG A 228 -3.73 15.24 -9.36
C ARG A 228 -5.07 15.47 -8.69
N LEU A 229 -6.11 15.62 -9.51
CA LEU A 229 -7.49 15.72 -9.05
C LEU A 229 -8.14 14.34 -9.16
N LEU A 230 -8.43 13.71 -8.01
CA LEU A 230 -9.03 12.39 -7.93
C LEU A 230 -10.48 12.49 -7.45
N ARG A 231 -11.42 11.86 -8.14
CA ARG A 231 -12.85 11.98 -7.81
C ARG A 231 -13.20 11.31 -6.47
N GLY A 232 -12.74 10.08 -6.27
CA GLY A 232 -13.00 9.31 -5.06
C GLY A 232 -11.91 9.50 -4.01
N CYS A 233 -11.46 8.40 -3.43
CA CYS A 233 -10.41 8.38 -2.41
C CYS A 233 -9.34 7.34 -2.75
N LEU A 234 -8.08 7.62 -2.40
CA LEU A 234 -6.99 6.65 -2.42
C LEU A 234 -6.28 6.72 -1.07
N ALA A 235 -6.09 5.58 -0.44
CA ALA A 235 -5.41 5.45 0.83
C ALA A 235 -4.34 4.35 0.75
N LYS A 236 -3.18 4.64 1.34
CA LYS A 236 -2.12 3.67 1.59
C LYS A 236 -1.82 3.68 3.07
N ILE A 237 -1.99 2.53 3.68
CA ILE A 237 -1.57 2.25 5.05
C ILE A 237 -0.29 1.44 4.92
N SER A 238 0.78 1.86 5.58
CA SER A 238 2.00 1.08 5.61
C SER A 238 2.61 1.06 6.99
N LYS A 239 3.29 -0.03 7.34
CA LYS A 239 4.10 -0.05 8.54
C LYS A 239 5.53 0.35 8.19
N ASP A 240 5.99 1.50 8.68
CA ASP A 240 7.40 1.84 8.63
C ASP A 240 8.12 1.02 9.71
N GLU A 241 9.02 0.14 9.30
CA GLU A 241 10.09 -0.30 10.20
C GLU A 241 11.40 -0.17 9.45
N GLU A 242 12.36 0.38 10.18
CA GLU A 242 13.77 0.26 9.88
C GLU A 242 14.18 -1.20 10.12
N LEU A 243 14.99 -1.75 9.21
CA LEU A 243 15.74 -2.98 9.47
C LEU A 243 17.07 -2.56 10.07
N GLU A 244 17.21 -2.71 11.38
CA GLU A 244 18.47 -2.49 12.09
C GLU A 244 19.34 -3.75 12.00
N ILE A 245 20.55 -3.61 11.47
CA ILE A 245 21.58 -4.65 11.47
C ILE A 245 22.52 -4.41 12.64
N ASP A 246 22.48 -5.29 13.63
CA ASP A 246 23.38 -5.31 14.77
C ASP A 246 24.63 -6.15 14.45
N PHE A 247 25.82 -5.57 14.65
CA PHE A 247 27.10 -6.27 14.49
C PHE A 247 27.66 -6.79 15.82
N SER A 248 26.90 -6.71 16.90
CA SER A 248 27.27 -7.26 18.21
C SER A 248 27.62 -8.74 18.10
N GLY A 249 28.79 -9.12 18.60
CA GLY A 249 29.30 -10.50 18.52
C GLY A 249 29.93 -10.90 17.19
N VAL A 250 29.89 -10.04 16.17
CA VAL A 250 30.68 -10.25 14.94
C VAL A 250 32.15 -10.03 15.27
N LEU A 251 32.99 -11.04 15.00
CA LEU A 251 34.43 -10.96 15.19
C LEU A 251 35.14 -10.35 13.97
N THR A 252 34.78 -10.82 12.78
CA THR A 252 35.34 -10.38 11.49
C THR A 252 34.22 -10.33 10.46
N LEU A 253 34.16 -9.26 9.68
CA LEU A 253 33.20 -9.10 8.57
C LEU A 253 33.99 -8.96 7.27
N SER A 254 33.89 -9.93 6.37
CA SER A 254 34.59 -9.87 5.08
C SER A 254 33.82 -8.99 4.07
N PRO A 255 34.52 -8.23 3.20
CA PRO A 255 33.87 -7.37 2.20
C PRO A 255 32.98 -8.13 1.22
N SER A 256 33.40 -9.30 0.76
CA SER A 256 32.63 -10.08 -0.21
C SER A 256 31.30 -10.57 0.37
N TRP A 257 31.31 -11.06 1.60
CA TRP A 257 30.08 -11.51 2.28
C TRP A 257 29.17 -10.33 2.58
N ALA A 258 29.74 -9.22 3.06
CA ALA A 258 28.98 -8.02 3.37
C ALA A 258 28.35 -7.41 2.11
N ASP A 259 29.02 -7.45 0.96
CA ASP A 259 28.44 -7.01 -0.32
C ASP A 259 27.26 -7.90 -0.73
N GLU A 260 27.47 -9.22 -0.70
CA GLU A 260 26.46 -10.21 -1.07
C GLU A 260 25.21 -10.14 -0.18
N PHE A 261 25.38 -9.76 1.09
CA PHE A 261 24.28 -9.64 2.05
C PHE A 261 23.65 -8.24 2.10
N LEU A 262 24.44 -7.18 2.29
CA LEU A 262 23.95 -5.83 2.53
C LEU A 262 23.52 -5.10 1.26
N SER A 263 24.16 -5.35 0.12
CA SER A 263 23.84 -4.62 -1.12
C SER A 263 22.45 -4.97 -1.67
N PRO A 264 21.99 -6.24 -1.69
CA PRO A 264 20.61 -6.58 -2.02
C PRO A 264 19.60 -5.98 -1.03
N LEU A 265 19.92 -5.99 0.27
CA LEU A 265 19.06 -5.37 1.28
C LEU A 265 18.95 -3.87 1.11
N LEU A 266 20.05 -3.17 0.81
CA LEU A 266 20.05 -1.73 0.53
C LEU A 266 19.26 -1.41 -0.73
N LEU A 267 19.36 -2.24 -1.78
CA LEU A 267 18.54 -2.11 -2.98
C LEU A 267 17.04 -2.24 -2.68
N GLN A 268 16.67 -3.15 -1.78
CA GLN A 268 15.28 -3.43 -1.45
C GLN A 268 14.69 -2.43 -0.45
N LEU A 269 15.48 -1.99 0.53
CA LEU A 269 15.00 -1.21 1.68
C LEU A 269 15.40 0.26 1.63
N GLY A 270 16.43 0.62 0.84
CA GLY A 270 16.96 1.98 0.75
C GLY A 270 17.32 2.52 2.13
N ASP A 271 16.86 3.74 2.42
CA ASP A 271 17.10 4.45 3.69
C ASP A 271 16.55 3.73 4.93
N LYS A 272 15.73 2.68 4.76
CA LYS A 272 15.19 1.87 5.86
C LYS A 272 16.16 0.78 6.33
N LEU A 273 17.25 0.52 5.62
CA LEU A 273 18.32 -0.33 6.13
C LEU A 273 19.22 0.53 7.02
N ILE A 274 19.14 0.30 8.33
CA ILE A 274 19.95 0.98 9.33
C ILE A 274 21.04 0.01 9.80
N LEU A 275 22.28 0.44 9.76
CA LEU A 275 23.39 -0.28 10.35
C LEU A 275 23.65 0.30 11.74
N LEU A 276 23.55 -0.51 12.79
CA LEU A 276 23.90 -0.04 14.12
C LEU A 276 25.40 0.20 14.22
N SER A 277 25.79 1.26 14.92
CA SER A 277 27.18 1.55 15.24
C SER A 277 27.86 0.33 15.89
N SER A 278 29.10 0.07 15.48
CA SER A 278 29.91 -1.04 15.99
C SER A 278 31.30 -0.52 16.29
N ASP A 279 31.91 -0.94 17.39
CA ASP A 279 33.32 -0.65 17.70
C ASP A 279 34.29 -1.59 16.96
N ASN A 280 33.77 -2.53 16.15
CA ASN A 280 34.59 -3.50 15.44
C ASN A 280 35.27 -2.86 14.21
N LEU A 281 36.60 -2.76 14.26
CA LEU A 281 37.43 -2.24 13.17
C LEU A 281 37.25 -2.97 11.84
N SER A 282 36.97 -4.28 11.86
CA SER A 282 36.66 -5.05 10.65
C SER A 282 35.36 -4.60 10.00
N VAL A 283 34.34 -4.26 10.80
CA VAL A 283 33.06 -3.75 10.29
C VAL A 283 33.27 -2.40 9.64
N HIS A 284 33.97 -1.47 10.30
CA HIS A 284 34.30 -0.16 9.74
C HIS A 284 35.08 -0.25 8.41
N ALA A 285 36.12 -1.08 8.38
CA ALA A 285 36.93 -1.26 7.17
C ALA A 285 36.10 -1.79 6.01
N THR A 286 35.25 -2.78 6.27
CA THR A 286 34.37 -3.38 5.26
C THR A 286 33.29 -2.42 4.76
N LEU A 287 32.60 -1.69 5.66
CA LEU A 287 31.59 -0.71 5.24
C LEU A 287 32.20 0.43 4.41
N ARG A 288 33.43 0.86 4.72
CA ARG A 288 34.16 1.84 3.89
C ARG A 288 34.45 1.29 2.49
N ILE A 289 34.94 0.05 2.39
CA ILE A 289 35.21 -0.60 1.09
C ILE A 289 33.93 -0.67 0.25
N LEU A 290 32.81 -1.08 0.85
CA LEU A 290 31.51 -1.14 0.17
C LEU A 290 31.05 0.24 -0.30
N HIS A 291 31.26 1.27 0.52
CA HIS A 291 30.89 2.64 0.17
C HIS A 291 31.65 3.12 -1.08
N GLU A 292 32.96 2.88 -1.13
CA GLU A 292 33.83 3.22 -2.25
C GLU A 292 33.47 2.44 -3.53
N ALA A 293 33.22 1.14 -3.40
CA ALA A 293 32.93 0.25 -4.53
C ALA A 293 31.55 0.54 -5.16
N ASN A 294 30.52 0.71 -4.32
CA ASN A 294 29.13 0.78 -4.76
C ASN A 294 28.61 2.20 -4.94
N LYS A 295 29.36 3.23 -4.51
CA LYS A 295 28.96 4.65 -4.50
C LYS A 295 27.61 4.90 -3.83
N ARG A 296 27.26 4.09 -2.82
CA ARG A 296 26.00 4.16 -2.08
C ARG A 296 26.29 4.24 -0.59
N GLN A 297 25.57 5.12 0.10
CA GLN A 297 25.69 5.27 1.55
C GLN A 297 24.75 4.33 2.27
N PHE A 298 25.25 3.70 3.33
CA PHE A 298 24.42 3.06 4.33
C PHE A 298 24.09 4.08 5.41
N THR A 299 22.85 4.08 5.90
CA THR A 299 22.48 4.87 7.07
C THR A 299 23.04 4.16 8.31
N ILE A 300 23.85 4.87 9.11
CA ILE A 300 24.45 4.35 10.35
C ILE A 300 23.89 5.13 11.54
N LYS A 301 23.51 4.43 12.61
CA LYS A 301 22.88 4.99 13.81
C LYS A 301 23.62 4.57 15.07
#